data_AF-B1FJY8-F1
#
_entry.id   AF-B1FJY8-F1
#
_cell.length_a   1.000
_cell.length_b   1.000
_cell.length_c   1.000
_cell.angle_alpha   90.00
_cell.angle_beta   90.00
_cell.angle_gamma   90.00
#
_symmetry.space_group_name_H-M   'P 1'
#
loop_
_entity.id
_entity.type
_entity.pdbx_description
1 polymer ?
#
loop_
_entity_poly.entity_id
_entity_poly.type
_entity_poly.pdbx_seq_one_letter_code
_entity_poly.pdbx_strand_id
1 'polypeptide(L)'
;MNPPRLVEITPATHRVEIDLVYATERNLTGKPIYRRAHCLLLEPAEAALRRAIDVAAQAGFTLRIYDAYRPPQAQQVLWDFLPDPNFIADLGRGSNHSRGTALDLTLVGAHGEPLDMGTGFDEMVAASGHFHAGLPEPVQRNRLLLLGVMHAAGFTHIESEWWHYELPGSRALPPIDNAASGPWRLM
;
A
#
# COMPACT_ATOMS: atom_id res chain seq x y z
N MET A 1 -1.75 -4.99 27.44
CA MET A 1 -1.15 -4.90 26.10
C MET A 1 -0.91 -3.42 25.82
N ASN A 2 0.30 -3.05 25.38
CA ASN A 2 0.54 -1.68 24.91
C ASN A 2 -0.34 -1.40 23.67
N PRO A 3 -0.85 -0.17 23.49
CA PRO A 3 -1.62 0.16 22.30
C PRO A 3 -0.78 -0.08 21.04
N PRO A 4 -1.42 -0.49 19.92
CA PRO A 4 -0.70 -0.67 18.66
C PRO A 4 -0.02 0.65 18.28
N ARG A 5 1.29 0.59 18.09
CA ARG A 5 2.09 1.78 17.79
C ARG A 5 2.19 1.93 16.27
N LEU A 6 1.36 2.82 15.73
CA LEU A 6 1.54 3.31 14.37
C LEU A 6 2.67 4.34 14.34
N VAL A 7 3.58 4.15 13.40
CA VAL A 7 4.73 5.01 13.12
C VAL A 7 4.43 5.81 11.86
N GLU A 8 4.67 7.12 11.92
CA GLU A 8 4.51 7.99 10.76
C GLU A 8 5.71 7.86 9.82
N ILE A 9 5.41 7.69 8.54
CA ILE A 9 6.37 7.58 7.44
C ILE A 9 6.39 8.91 6.71
N THR A 10 7.57 9.53 6.64
CA THR A 10 7.75 10.81 5.94
C THR A 10 8.96 10.74 5.00
N PRO A 11 9.01 11.56 3.93
CA PRO A 11 10.18 11.64 3.07
C PRO A 11 11.48 11.93 3.83
N ALA A 12 11.40 12.79 4.86
CA ALA A 12 12.54 13.17 5.68
C ALA A 12 13.11 12.01 6.52
N THR A 13 12.26 11.07 6.95
CA THR A 13 12.65 9.98 7.87
C THR A 13 12.89 8.65 7.16
N HIS A 14 12.34 8.48 5.96
CA HIS A 14 12.34 7.20 5.23
C HIS A 14 12.84 7.29 3.79
N ARG A 15 13.18 8.49 3.26
CA ARG A 15 13.66 8.65 1.87
C ARG A 15 12.72 8.00 0.85
N VAL A 16 11.41 8.13 1.08
CA VAL A 16 10.34 7.66 0.20
C VAL A 16 9.58 8.85 -0.37
N GLU A 17 8.88 8.61 -1.47
CA GLU A 17 7.85 9.51 -1.97
C GLU A 17 6.49 9.10 -1.40
N ILE A 18 5.68 10.09 -1.02
CA ILE A 18 4.34 9.87 -0.47
C ILE A 18 3.32 10.51 -1.40
N ASP A 19 2.45 9.70 -1.97
CA ASP A 19 1.36 10.11 -2.86
C ASP A 19 0.07 9.41 -2.43
N LEU A 20 -0.41 9.69 -1.21
CA LEU A 20 -1.56 9.02 -0.62
C LEU A 20 -2.84 9.32 -1.42
N VAL A 21 -3.19 8.42 -2.32
CA VAL A 21 -4.18 8.63 -3.39
C VAL A 21 -5.57 8.88 -2.81
N TYR A 22 -5.93 8.17 -1.74
CA TYR A 22 -7.22 8.31 -1.05
C TYR A 22 -7.38 9.62 -0.26
N ALA A 23 -6.34 10.43 -0.10
CA ALA A 23 -6.45 11.80 0.40
C ALA A 23 -6.74 12.83 -0.70
N THR A 24 -6.86 12.39 -1.96
CA THR A 24 -7.09 13.23 -3.14
C THR A 24 -8.35 12.79 -3.90
N GLU A 25 -8.75 13.52 -4.93
CA GLU A 25 -9.82 13.10 -5.85
C GLU A 25 -9.39 12.05 -6.89
N ARG A 26 -8.08 11.73 -6.97
CA ARG A 26 -7.52 10.76 -7.94
C ARG A 26 -7.72 9.30 -7.53
N ASN A 27 -8.85 8.96 -6.92
CA ASN A 27 -9.18 7.61 -6.53
C ASN A 27 -10.52 7.17 -7.13
N LEU A 28 -10.87 5.90 -7.01
CA LEU A 28 -12.07 5.32 -7.62
C LEU A 28 -13.38 6.03 -7.25
N THR A 29 -13.46 6.71 -6.09
CA THR A 29 -14.66 7.46 -5.66
C THR A 29 -14.77 8.86 -6.27
N GLY A 30 -13.69 9.37 -6.88
CA GLY A 30 -13.60 10.74 -7.41
C GLY A 30 -13.61 11.84 -6.33
N LYS A 31 -13.46 11.49 -5.05
CA LYS A 31 -13.47 12.43 -3.91
C LYS A 31 -12.46 11.99 -2.84
N PRO A 32 -11.85 12.91 -2.07
CA PRO A 32 -11.01 12.54 -0.94
C PRO A 32 -11.79 11.68 0.08
N ILE A 33 -11.20 10.55 0.45
CA ILE A 33 -11.71 9.63 1.48
C ILE A 33 -11.12 10.00 2.84
N TYR A 34 -9.82 10.31 2.89
CA TYR A 34 -9.17 10.87 4.07
C TYR A 34 -9.25 12.39 4.07
N ARG A 35 -9.31 13.00 5.26
CA ARG A 35 -9.15 14.45 5.43
C ARG A 35 -7.69 14.86 5.62
N ARG A 36 -6.83 13.93 6.05
CA ARG A 36 -5.41 14.15 6.28
C ARG A 36 -4.59 13.04 5.65
N ALA A 37 -3.46 13.40 5.05
CA ALA A 37 -2.55 12.49 4.38
C ALA A 37 -1.39 12.06 5.29
N HIS A 38 -1.68 11.29 6.34
CA HIS A 38 -0.64 10.70 7.19
C HIS A 38 -0.37 9.25 6.75
N CYS A 39 0.86 8.98 6.28
CA CYS A 39 1.28 7.62 5.93
C CYS A 39 1.73 6.92 7.21
N LEU A 40 0.96 5.93 7.67
CA LEU A 40 1.24 5.25 8.93
C LEU A 40 1.41 3.75 8.72
N LEU A 41 2.33 3.14 9.46
CA LEU A 41 2.54 1.70 9.51
C LEU A 41 2.71 1.22 10.94
N LEU A 42 2.31 -0.01 11.23
CA LEU A 42 2.63 -0.68 12.48
C LEU A 42 4.15 -0.91 12.54
N GLU A 43 4.74 -0.82 13.73
CA GLU A 43 6.19 -0.89 13.94
C GLU A 43 6.91 -2.04 13.19
N PRO A 44 6.41 -3.30 13.16
CA PRO A 44 7.05 -4.35 12.37
C PRO A 44 7.01 -4.11 10.86
N ALA A 45 5.94 -3.48 10.35
CA ALA A 45 5.79 -3.15 8.94
C ALA A 45 6.66 -1.96 8.56
N GLU A 46 6.81 -0.97 9.45
CA GLU A 46 7.80 0.10 9.28
C GLU A 46 9.23 -0.44 9.21
N ALA A 47 9.58 -1.37 10.11
CA ALA A 47 10.91 -1.98 10.11
C ALA A 47 11.18 -2.79 8.83
N ALA A 48 10.13 -3.42 8.27
CA ALA A 48 10.20 -4.08 6.97
C ALA A 48 10.32 -3.07 5.83
N LEU A 49 9.57 -1.96 5.86
CA LEU A 49 9.69 -0.89 4.87
C LEU A 49 11.12 -0.33 4.82
N ARG A 50 11.80 -0.15 5.96
CA ARG A 50 13.21 0.26 5.99
C ARG A 50 14.12 -0.69 5.20
N ARG A 51 13.92 -2.00 5.34
CA ARG A 51 14.65 -2.99 4.54
C ARG A 51 14.31 -2.87 3.05
N ALA A 52 13.04 -2.68 2.71
CA ALA A 52 12.63 -2.49 1.31
C ALA A 52 13.27 -1.24 0.69
N ILE A 53 13.34 -0.13 1.44
CA ILE A 53 14.02 1.10 1.03
C ILE A 53 15.49 0.83 0.73
N ASP A 54 16.19 0.11 1.61
CA ASP A 54 17.62 -0.19 1.42
C ASP A 54 17.84 -1.10 0.20
N VAL A 55 16.99 -2.11 -0.01
CA VAL A 55 17.06 -3.00 -1.18
C VAL A 55 16.75 -2.24 -2.47
N ALA A 56 15.71 -1.40 -2.48
CA ALA A 56 15.37 -0.56 -3.63
C ALA A 56 16.52 0.39 -3.98
N ALA A 57 17.12 1.03 -2.97
CA ALA A 57 18.24 1.95 -3.15
C ALA A 57 19.47 1.26 -3.74
N GLN A 58 19.78 0.03 -3.32
CA GLN A 58 20.87 -0.77 -3.91
C GLN A 58 20.61 -1.11 -5.38
N ALA A 59 19.35 -1.23 -5.78
CA ALA A 59 18.95 -1.43 -7.17
C ALA A 59 18.81 -0.11 -7.97
N GLY A 60 19.02 1.05 -7.34
CA GLY A 60 18.94 2.36 -8.00
C GLY A 60 17.53 2.96 -8.05
N PHE A 61 16.64 2.57 -7.15
CA PHE A 61 15.24 3.01 -7.09
C PHE A 61 14.88 3.65 -5.74
N THR A 62 13.85 4.49 -5.78
CA THR A 62 13.12 4.99 -4.61
C THR A 62 11.74 4.34 -4.56
N LEU A 63 11.10 4.25 -3.38
CA LEU A 63 9.72 3.79 -3.26
C LEU A 63 8.75 4.99 -3.24
N ARG A 64 7.63 4.87 -3.97
CA ARG A 64 6.48 5.77 -3.87
C ARG A 64 5.28 5.04 -3.30
N ILE A 65 4.75 5.55 -2.18
CA ILE A 65 3.64 4.93 -1.44
C ILE A 65 2.31 5.60 -1.82
N TYR A 66 1.35 4.80 -2.26
CA TYR A 66 0.00 5.20 -2.68
C TYR A 66 -1.06 5.03 -1.59
N ASP A 67 -0.95 4.00 -0.75
CA ASP A 67 -1.76 3.80 0.45
C ASP A 67 -0.97 3.04 1.51
N ALA A 68 -1.36 3.20 2.77
CA ALA A 68 -0.76 2.53 3.92
C ALA A 68 -1.86 2.23 4.95
N TYR A 69 -1.70 2.61 6.21
CA TYR A 69 -2.80 2.52 7.16
C TYR A 69 -4.07 3.23 6.66
N ARG A 70 -5.16 2.46 6.60
CA ARG A 70 -6.50 2.90 6.21
C ARG A 70 -7.49 2.55 7.31
N PRO A 71 -8.09 3.53 8.02
CA PRO A 71 -9.05 3.22 9.06
C PRO A 71 -10.29 2.48 8.51
N PRO A 72 -10.97 1.64 9.31
CA PRO A 72 -12.15 0.90 8.87
C PRO A 72 -13.26 1.76 8.25
N GLN A 73 -13.39 3.02 8.69
CA GLN A 73 -14.36 3.97 8.12
C GLN A 73 -14.06 4.30 6.65
N ALA A 74 -12.79 4.40 6.28
CA ALA A 74 -12.40 4.61 4.88
C ALA A 74 -12.59 3.35 4.05
N GLN A 75 -12.35 2.16 4.63
CA GLN A 75 -12.70 0.89 4.00
C GLN A 75 -14.21 0.81 3.70
N GLN A 76 -15.06 1.29 4.63
CA GLN A 76 -16.51 1.36 4.44
C GLN A 76 -16.87 2.26 3.24
N VAL A 77 -16.26 3.44 3.10
CA VAL A 77 -16.51 4.34 1.97
C VAL A 77 -16.20 3.67 0.63
N LEU A 78 -15.10 2.92 0.55
CA LEU A 78 -14.73 2.17 -0.65
C LEU A 78 -15.73 1.05 -0.96
N TRP A 79 -16.14 0.30 0.08
CA TRP A 79 -17.13 -0.76 -0.06
C TRP A 79 -18.51 -0.22 -0.50
N ASP A 80 -18.94 0.92 0.04
CA ASP A 80 -20.21 1.55 -0.33
C ASP A 80 -20.20 2.02 -1.80
N PHE A 81 -19.01 2.35 -2.33
CA PHE A 81 -18.84 2.76 -3.74
C PHE A 81 -18.75 1.55 -4.68
N LEU A 82 -17.93 0.55 -4.35
CA LEU A 82 -17.75 -0.67 -5.14
C LEU A 82 -17.82 -1.91 -4.22
N PRO A 83 -19.03 -2.44 -3.95
CA PRO A 83 -19.23 -3.60 -3.07
C PRO A 83 -18.92 -4.91 -3.81
N ASP A 84 -17.72 -5.02 -4.37
CA ASP A 84 -17.23 -6.21 -5.07
C ASP A 84 -16.08 -6.86 -4.28
N PRO A 85 -16.28 -8.04 -3.68
CA PRO A 85 -15.27 -8.71 -2.86
C PRO A 85 -14.05 -9.21 -3.65
N ASN A 86 -14.10 -9.18 -4.99
CA ASN A 86 -12.94 -9.46 -5.84
C ASN A 86 -11.92 -8.32 -5.83
N PHE A 87 -12.35 -7.10 -5.50
CA PHE A 87 -11.53 -5.89 -5.58
C PHE A 87 -11.42 -5.17 -4.24
N ILE A 88 -12.51 -5.09 -3.48
CA ILE A 88 -12.53 -4.44 -2.17
C ILE A 88 -12.68 -5.50 -1.09
N ALA A 89 -11.82 -5.46 -0.07
CA ALA A 89 -11.91 -6.40 1.04
C ALA A 89 -13.28 -6.30 1.74
N ASP A 90 -13.95 -7.45 1.86
CA ASP A 90 -15.20 -7.60 2.61
C ASP A 90 -15.05 -7.05 4.04
N LEU A 91 -16.05 -6.30 4.49
CA LEU A 91 -16.02 -5.57 5.75
C LEU A 91 -15.96 -6.51 6.97
N GLY A 92 -16.57 -7.69 6.89
CA GLY A 92 -16.53 -8.70 7.95
C GLY A 92 -15.13 -9.30 8.13
N ARG A 93 -14.38 -9.44 7.03
CA ARG A 93 -12.97 -9.85 7.05
C ARG A 93 -12.06 -8.70 7.52
N GLY A 94 -12.37 -7.49 7.08
CA GLY A 94 -11.56 -6.28 7.25
C GLY A 94 -10.33 -6.26 6.33
N SER A 95 -9.73 -5.07 6.20
CA SER A 95 -8.53 -4.83 5.40
C SER A 95 -7.25 -4.97 6.23
N ASN A 96 -6.16 -5.45 5.61
CA ASN A 96 -4.83 -5.45 6.22
C ASN A 96 -4.23 -4.04 6.29
N HIS A 97 -4.70 -3.10 5.46
CA HIS A 97 -4.41 -1.67 5.63
C HIS A 97 -4.95 -1.17 6.97
N SER A 98 -6.15 -1.60 7.36
CA SER A 98 -6.71 -1.25 8.67
C SER A 98 -5.97 -1.89 9.83
N ARG A 99 -5.04 -2.82 9.59
CA ARG A 99 -4.17 -3.41 10.62
C ARG A 99 -2.80 -2.72 10.68
N GLY A 100 -2.55 -1.75 9.79
CA GLY A 100 -1.28 -1.04 9.67
C GLY A 100 -0.15 -1.91 9.14
N THR A 101 -0.44 -3.06 8.54
CA THR A 101 0.57 -4.02 8.08
C THR A 101 0.68 -4.15 6.57
N ALA A 102 -0.13 -3.39 5.82
CA ALA A 102 -0.14 -3.36 4.38
C ALA A 102 0.21 -1.97 3.83
N LEU A 103 0.74 -1.95 2.60
CA LEU A 103 1.04 -0.78 1.82
C LEU A 103 0.86 -1.07 0.33
N ASP A 104 0.43 -0.04 -0.39
CA ASP A 104 0.36 0.00 -1.84
C ASP A 104 1.44 0.93 -2.36
N LEU A 105 2.27 0.47 -3.30
CA LEU A 105 3.43 1.22 -3.74
C LEU A 105 3.96 0.82 -5.12
N THR A 106 4.87 1.64 -5.63
CA THR A 106 5.68 1.36 -6.81
C THR A 106 7.15 1.75 -6.61
N LEU A 107 7.99 1.37 -7.56
CA LEU A 107 9.37 1.84 -7.69
C LEU A 107 9.42 3.10 -8.55
N VAL A 108 10.33 4.00 -8.20
CA VAL A 108 10.62 5.24 -8.92
C VAL A 108 12.05 5.19 -9.42
N GLY A 109 12.23 5.38 -10.72
CA GLY A 109 13.54 5.37 -11.37
C GLY A 109 14.36 6.63 -11.13
N ALA A 110 15.58 6.65 -11.65
CA ALA A 110 16.55 7.74 -11.45
C ALA A 110 16.08 9.13 -11.93
N HIS A 111 15.06 9.19 -12.79
CA HIS A 111 14.50 10.44 -13.32
C HIS A 111 13.28 10.95 -12.52
N GLY A 112 12.91 10.29 -11.41
CA GLY A 112 11.74 10.65 -10.60
C GLY A 112 10.41 10.10 -11.14
N GLU A 113 10.46 9.31 -12.21
CA GLU A 113 9.27 8.70 -12.81
C GLU A 113 8.98 7.31 -12.19
N PRO A 114 7.73 7.03 -11.83
CA PRO A 114 7.32 5.69 -11.41
C PRO A 114 7.52 4.72 -12.57
N LEU A 115 7.92 3.48 -12.26
CA LEU A 115 8.03 2.45 -13.27
C LEU A 115 6.66 2.15 -13.88
N ASP A 116 6.65 1.91 -15.19
CA ASP A 116 5.45 1.44 -15.89
C ASP A 116 5.11 0.02 -15.43
N MET A 117 3.93 -0.10 -14.83
CA MET A 117 3.39 -1.36 -14.32
C MET A 117 2.26 -1.89 -15.20
N GLY A 118 1.98 -1.27 -16.35
CA GLY A 118 1.00 -1.71 -17.36
C GLY A 118 -0.46 -1.44 -17.05
N THR A 119 -0.81 -1.28 -15.77
CA THR A 119 -2.12 -0.77 -15.31
C THR A 119 -1.87 0.31 -14.25
N GLY A 120 -2.85 1.20 -14.07
CA GLY A 120 -2.83 2.18 -13.00
C GLY A 120 -2.94 1.54 -11.61
N PHE A 121 -2.51 2.27 -10.59
CA PHE A 121 -2.91 1.98 -9.21
C PHE A 121 -4.44 2.02 -9.11
N ASP A 122 -5.03 1.10 -8.34
CA ASP A 122 -6.49 0.95 -8.19
C ASP A 122 -7.27 0.62 -9.48
N GLU A 123 -6.57 0.21 -10.55
CA GLU A 123 -7.26 -0.24 -11.76
C GLU A 123 -7.77 -1.67 -11.56
N MET A 124 -9.07 -1.79 -11.24
CA MET A 124 -9.74 -3.05 -10.86
C MET A 124 -10.02 -3.96 -12.06
N VAL A 125 -8.96 -4.42 -12.73
CA VAL A 125 -9.00 -5.29 -13.92
C VAL A 125 -8.08 -6.50 -13.74
N ALA A 126 -8.37 -7.60 -14.44
CA ALA A 126 -7.55 -8.82 -14.39
C ALA A 126 -6.08 -8.59 -14.81
N ALA A 127 -5.79 -7.55 -15.58
CA ALA A 127 -4.44 -7.16 -15.96
C ALA A 127 -3.60 -6.59 -14.79
N SER A 128 -4.24 -6.20 -13.68
CA SER A 128 -3.55 -5.70 -12.49
C SER A 128 -2.90 -6.81 -11.65
N GLY A 129 -3.22 -8.08 -11.93
CA GLY A 129 -2.62 -9.21 -11.23
C GLY A 129 -1.12 -9.35 -11.50
N HIS A 130 -0.34 -9.64 -10.45
CA HIS A 130 1.13 -9.58 -10.44
C HIS A 130 1.77 -10.29 -11.65
N PHE A 131 1.30 -11.50 -11.95
CA PHE A 131 1.81 -12.38 -12.99
C PHE A 131 0.96 -12.40 -14.26
N HIS A 132 0.25 -11.32 -14.57
CA HIS A 132 -0.56 -11.26 -15.79
C HIS A 132 0.31 -11.39 -17.06
N ALA A 133 0.20 -12.53 -17.74
CA ALA A 133 1.05 -12.88 -18.89
C ALA A 133 0.79 -12.04 -20.16
N GLY A 134 -0.33 -11.32 -20.24
CA GLY A 134 -0.69 -10.49 -21.38
C GLY A 134 0.01 -9.13 -21.45
N LEU A 135 0.83 -8.76 -20.46
CA LEU A 135 1.53 -7.48 -20.43
C LEU A 135 2.87 -7.54 -21.20
N PRO A 136 3.37 -6.42 -21.73
CA PRO A 136 4.70 -6.36 -22.35
C PRO A 136 5.81 -6.84 -21.40
N GLU A 137 6.84 -7.48 -21.95
CA GLU A 137 7.98 -8.00 -21.16
C GLU A 137 8.62 -6.95 -20.21
N PRO A 138 8.84 -5.67 -20.64
CA PRO A 138 9.38 -4.66 -19.73
C PRO A 138 8.51 -4.41 -18.49
N VAL A 139 7.18 -4.46 -18.65
CA VAL A 139 6.22 -4.29 -17.55
C VAL A 139 6.30 -5.48 -16.59
N GLN A 140 6.32 -6.71 -17.11
CA GLN A 140 6.45 -7.91 -16.30
C GLN A 140 7.75 -7.88 -15.48
N ARG A 141 8.86 -7.43 -16.09
CA ARG A 141 10.14 -7.24 -15.40
C ARG A 141 10.05 -6.20 -14.28
N ASN A 142 9.38 -5.07 -14.51
CA ASN A 142 9.20 -4.04 -13.48
C ASN A 142 8.39 -4.56 -12.29
N ARG A 143 7.31 -5.32 -12.54
CA ARG A 143 6.53 -5.97 -11.48
C ARG A 143 7.38 -6.98 -10.70
N LEU A 144 8.14 -7.84 -11.38
CA LEU A 144 9.04 -8.79 -10.72
C LEU A 144 10.13 -8.11 -9.89
N LEU A 145 10.62 -6.94 -10.32
CA LEU A 145 11.58 -6.16 -9.54
C LEU A 145 10.95 -5.64 -8.25
N LEU A 146 9.76 -5.04 -8.32
CA LEU A 146 9.03 -4.59 -7.13
C LEU A 146 8.73 -5.78 -6.19
N LEU A 147 8.28 -6.90 -6.76
CA LEU A 147 8.04 -8.15 -6.01
C LEU A 147 9.30 -8.58 -5.25
N GLY A 148 10.44 -8.64 -5.94
CA GLY A 148 11.72 -9.03 -5.36
C GLY A 148 12.16 -8.11 -4.23
N VAL A 149 12.05 -6.78 -4.41
CA VAL A 149 12.36 -5.78 -3.37
C VAL A 149 11.52 -6.03 -2.12
N MET A 150 10.21 -6.18 -2.28
CA MET A 150 9.28 -6.31 -1.16
C MET A 150 9.40 -7.67 -0.47
N HIS A 151 9.60 -8.76 -1.22
CA HIS A 151 9.81 -10.09 -0.64
C HIS A 151 11.14 -10.18 0.11
N ALA A 152 12.22 -9.59 -0.42
CA ALA A 152 13.51 -9.51 0.27
C ALA A 152 13.40 -8.75 1.61
N ALA A 153 12.46 -7.82 1.72
CA ALA A 153 12.17 -7.08 2.94
C ALA A 153 11.25 -7.83 3.94
N GLY A 154 10.68 -8.96 3.53
CA GLY A 154 9.81 -9.80 4.36
C GLY A 154 8.32 -9.54 4.19
N PHE A 155 7.91 -8.80 3.15
CA PHE A 155 6.51 -8.70 2.77
C PHE A 155 6.09 -9.89 1.89
N THR A 156 4.79 -10.17 1.87
CA THR A 156 4.12 -10.97 0.85
C THR A 156 3.26 -10.05 -0.02
N HIS A 157 2.70 -10.61 -1.09
CA HIS A 157 1.79 -9.94 -2.02
C HIS A 157 0.47 -10.71 -2.12
N ILE A 158 -0.50 -10.11 -2.80
CA ILE A 158 -1.68 -10.82 -3.31
C ILE A 158 -1.60 -10.91 -4.84
N GLU A 159 -2.17 -11.97 -5.41
CA GLU A 159 -2.02 -12.23 -6.85
C GLU A 159 -2.78 -11.22 -7.72
N SER A 160 -3.86 -10.63 -7.21
CA SER A 160 -4.76 -9.75 -7.95
C SER A 160 -4.25 -8.33 -8.16
N GLU A 161 -3.25 -7.89 -7.39
CA GLU A 161 -2.81 -6.50 -7.33
C GLU A 161 -1.28 -6.41 -7.33
N TRP A 162 -0.70 -5.78 -8.35
CA TRP A 162 0.75 -5.65 -8.46
C TRP A 162 1.36 -4.70 -7.41
N TRP A 163 0.55 -3.78 -6.89
CA TRP A 163 0.96 -2.72 -5.96
C TRP A 163 0.88 -3.13 -4.48
N HIS A 164 0.05 -4.12 -4.13
CA HIS A 164 -0.29 -4.45 -2.73
C HIS A 164 0.71 -5.40 -2.09
N TYR A 165 1.21 -5.00 -0.92
CA TYR A 165 2.09 -5.83 -0.09
C TYR A 165 1.70 -5.76 1.38
N GLU A 166 1.87 -6.88 2.08
CA GLU A 166 1.52 -7.01 3.49
C GLU A 166 2.48 -7.91 4.25
N LEU A 167 2.53 -7.75 5.58
CA LEU A 167 3.26 -8.71 6.40
C LEU A 167 2.55 -10.08 6.44
N PRO A 168 3.30 -11.19 6.45
CA PRO A 168 2.74 -12.51 6.74
C PRO A 168 1.99 -12.52 8.07
N GLY A 169 0.86 -13.23 8.12
CA GLY A 169 0.05 -13.35 9.34
C GLY A 169 -0.73 -12.09 9.74
N SER A 170 -0.76 -11.04 8.90
CA SER A 170 -1.49 -9.79 9.16
C SER A 170 -2.92 -10.01 9.67
N ARG A 171 -3.64 -11.00 9.12
CA ARG A 171 -5.03 -11.30 9.49
C ARG A 171 -5.24 -11.68 10.95
N ALA A 172 -4.21 -12.13 11.66
CA ALA A 172 -4.28 -12.45 13.08
C ALA A 172 -4.34 -11.21 13.99
N LEU A 173 -3.98 -10.04 13.47
CA LEU A 173 -4.04 -8.78 14.20
C LEU A 173 -5.46 -8.18 14.08
N PRO A 174 -5.96 -7.51 15.13
CA PRO A 174 -7.20 -6.76 15.03
C PRO A 174 -7.01 -5.51 14.15
N PRO A 175 -8.04 -5.05 13.42
CA PRO A 175 -8.00 -3.73 12.81
C PRO A 175 -7.88 -2.63 13.88
N ILE A 176 -7.13 -1.58 13.54
CA ILE A 176 -6.88 -0.40 14.34
C ILE A 176 -7.87 0.67 13.88
N ASP A 177 -8.76 1.08 14.78
CA ASP A 177 -9.71 2.17 14.52
C ASP A 177 -9.00 3.54 14.40
N ASN A 178 -9.60 4.49 13.68
CA ASN A 178 -9.08 5.86 13.56
C ASN A 178 -8.86 6.54 14.92
N ALA A 179 -9.70 6.26 15.93
CA ALA A 179 -9.52 6.80 17.28
C ALA A 179 -8.28 6.22 17.98
N ALA A 180 -7.81 5.05 17.56
CA ALA A 180 -6.65 4.34 18.09
C ALA A 180 -5.37 4.56 17.27
N SER A 181 -5.40 5.35 16.18
CA SER A 181 -4.22 5.66 15.36
C SER A 181 -3.24 6.64 16.00
N GLY A 182 -3.50 7.06 17.25
CA GLY A 182 -2.68 8.02 17.98
C GLY A 182 -3.02 9.48 17.62
N PRO A 183 -2.02 10.39 17.57
CA PRO A 183 -2.26 11.79 17.21
C PRO A 183 -2.59 11.99 15.72
N TRP A 184 -2.31 10.98 14.89
CA TRP A 184 -2.40 11.03 13.44
C TRP A 184 -3.72 10.42 12.94
N ARG A 185 -4.83 11.12 13.21
CA ARG A 185 -6.17 10.70 12.72
C ARG A 185 -6.34 11.09 11.25
N LEU A 186 -6.87 10.17 10.44
CA LEU A 186 -7.06 10.36 9.00
C LEU A 186 -8.45 10.92 8.64
N MET A 187 -9.49 10.52 9.38
CA MET A 187 -10.89 10.93 9.19
C MET A 187 -11.26 12.23 9.93
#